data_AF-A0A258KG89-F1
#
_entry.id   AF-A0A258KG89-F1
#
_cell.length_a   1.000
_cell.length_b   1.000
_cell.length_c   1.000
_cell.angle_alpha   90.00
_cell.angle_beta   90.00
_cell.angle_gamma   90.00
#
_symmetry.space_group_name_H-M   'P 1'
#
loop_
_entity.id
_entity.type
_entity.pdbx_description
1 polymer ?
#
loop_
_entity_poly.entity_id
_entity_poly.type
_entity_poly.pdbx_seq_one_letter_code
_entity_poly.pdbx_strand_id
1 'polypeptide(L)'
;MQLSKNLLSAVHSEQLQVPDEKIFGLPEKVLQFGTGVLLRGLPDYFIDQANKKNLFNGRIVVVKSTTQGVTDAFHEQDGLYTLLVKGVQDGKEIEEMIINASISRVLSAQEEWDKILACAANPDMQIILSNTTEIGITLVASDAKASHPISFPGRVLAFL
;
A
#
# COMPACT_ATOMS: atom_id res chain seq x y z
N MET A 1 -18.38 10.48 -4.75
CA MET A 1 -17.44 10.81 -5.85
C MET A 1 -16.35 9.76 -5.81
N GLN A 2 -16.11 9.06 -6.93
CA GLN A 2 -15.05 8.06 -7.01
C GLN A 2 -13.73 8.82 -7.14
N LEU A 3 -12.82 8.62 -6.19
CA LEU A 3 -11.52 9.30 -6.20
C LEU A 3 -10.67 8.72 -7.34
N SER A 4 -10.05 9.54 -8.17
CA SER A 4 -9.11 9.08 -9.20
C SER A 4 -8.12 10.19 -9.51
N LYS A 5 -6.96 9.87 -10.11
CA LYS A 5 -5.93 10.87 -10.44
C LYS A 5 -6.49 12.01 -11.28
N ASN A 6 -7.35 11.70 -12.24
CA ASN A 6 -7.95 12.67 -13.15
C ASN A 6 -8.96 13.61 -12.48
N LEU A 7 -9.49 13.23 -11.32
CA LEU A 7 -10.48 14.01 -10.59
C LEU A 7 -9.87 14.81 -9.42
N LEU A 8 -8.58 14.63 -9.11
CA LEU A 8 -7.92 15.31 -7.99
C LEU A 8 -7.97 16.83 -8.09
N SER A 9 -7.82 17.36 -9.30
CA SER A 9 -7.91 18.80 -9.57
C SER A 9 -9.30 19.39 -9.35
N ALA A 10 -10.34 18.54 -9.26
CA ALA A 10 -11.71 18.95 -8.98
C ALA A 10 -12.11 18.75 -7.50
N VAL A 11 -11.27 18.13 -6.68
CA VAL A 11 -11.55 17.93 -5.25
C VAL A 11 -10.91 19.05 -4.44
N HIS A 12 -11.75 19.93 -3.88
CA HIS A 12 -11.31 21.02 -3.03
C HIS A 12 -12.11 21.08 -1.72
N SER A 13 -11.39 21.15 -0.61
CA SER A 13 -11.91 21.44 0.73
C SER A 13 -10.78 22.02 1.57
N GLU A 14 -11.07 22.97 2.46
CA GLU A 14 -10.06 23.64 3.29
C GLU A 14 -9.24 22.68 4.16
N GLN A 15 -9.80 21.51 4.49
CA GLN A 15 -9.19 20.51 5.38
C GLN A 15 -8.63 19.30 4.62
N LEU A 16 -8.62 19.34 3.28
CA LEU A 16 -8.19 18.22 2.43
C LEU A 16 -6.78 18.43 1.90
N GLN A 17 -5.87 17.52 2.26
CA GLN A 17 -4.54 17.45 1.67
C GLN A 17 -4.57 16.58 0.41
N VAL A 18 -4.22 17.19 -0.72
CA VAL A 18 -4.13 16.53 -2.03
C VAL A 18 -2.65 16.27 -2.37
N PRO A 19 -2.27 15.08 -2.86
CA PRO A 19 -0.90 14.80 -3.27
C PRO A 19 -0.50 15.59 -4.53
N ASP A 20 0.78 15.92 -4.63
CA ASP A 20 1.40 16.47 -5.84
C ASP A 20 1.46 15.41 -6.95
N GLU A 21 1.20 15.78 -8.19
CA GLU A 21 1.22 14.87 -9.35
C GLU A 21 2.54 14.12 -9.51
N LYS A 22 3.67 14.72 -9.10
CA LYS A 22 4.99 14.07 -9.16
C LYS A 22 5.05 12.76 -8.38
N ILE A 23 4.21 12.61 -7.33
CA ILE A 23 4.16 11.40 -6.51
C ILE A 23 3.79 10.19 -7.39
N PHE A 24 2.98 10.38 -8.43
CA PHE A 24 2.54 9.28 -9.28
C PHE A 24 3.67 8.68 -10.13
N GLY A 25 4.74 9.44 -10.39
CA GLY A 25 5.92 9.00 -11.13
C GLY A 25 7.06 8.46 -10.27
N LEU A 26 6.89 8.40 -8.94
CA LEU A 26 7.92 7.85 -8.04
C LEU A 26 8.08 6.32 -8.23
N PRO A 27 9.31 5.78 -8.09
CA PRO A 27 9.57 4.36 -8.26
C PRO A 27 8.92 3.53 -7.16
N GLU A 28 8.74 2.23 -7.42
CA GLU A 28 8.29 1.27 -6.42
C GLU A 28 9.48 0.89 -5.54
N LYS A 29 9.39 1.13 -4.23
CA LYS A 29 10.47 0.83 -3.26
C LYS A 29 10.04 -0.12 -2.15
N VAL A 30 8.74 -0.37 -2.04
CA VAL A 30 8.13 -1.14 -0.95
C VAL A 30 7.24 -2.23 -1.52
N LEU A 31 7.43 -3.47 -1.06
CA LEU A 31 6.50 -4.56 -1.25
C LEU A 31 5.72 -4.80 0.05
N GLN A 32 4.41 -4.64 0.02
CA GLN A 32 3.55 -4.75 1.20
C GLN A 32 2.64 -5.97 1.13
N PHE A 33 2.75 -6.90 2.07
CA PHE A 33 1.81 -8.02 2.20
C PHE A 33 0.63 -7.64 3.09
N GLY A 34 -0.52 -7.43 2.47
CA GLY A 34 -1.80 -7.13 3.12
C GLY A 34 -2.42 -5.79 2.71
N THR A 35 -3.75 -5.73 2.74
CA THR A 35 -4.57 -4.55 2.38
C THR A 35 -5.28 -3.93 3.60
N GLY A 36 -4.85 -4.29 4.80
CA GLY A 36 -5.53 -3.96 6.05
C GLY A 36 -5.55 -2.46 6.36
N VAL A 37 -6.54 -2.04 7.15
CA VAL A 37 -6.71 -0.63 7.55
C VAL A 37 -5.52 -0.12 8.37
N LEU A 38 -4.88 -0.98 9.17
CA LEU A 38 -3.68 -0.63 9.95
C LEU A 38 -2.52 -0.23 9.04
N LEU A 39 -2.25 -0.99 7.97
CA LEU A 39 -1.18 -0.68 7.03
C LEU A 39 -1.42 0.67 6.35
N ARG A 40 -2.66 0.90 5.90
CA ARG A 40 -3.07 2.17 5.28
C ARG A 40 -3.02 3.37 6.21
N GLY A 41 -3.33 3.17 7.49
CA GLY A 41 -3.37 4.22 8.50
C GLY A 41 -2.04 4.50 9.19
N LEU A 42 -1.02 3.64 9.03
CA LEU A 42 0.24 3.75 9.75
C LEU A 42 1.46 3.76 8.80
N PRO A 43 2.00 2.63 8.30
CA PRO A 43 3.16 2.68 7.42
C PRO A 43 2.91 3.43 6.10
N ASP A 44 1.78 3.18 5.43
CA ASP A 44 1.45 3.86 4.17
C ASP A 44 1.26 5.37 4.38
N TYR A 45 0.74 5.77 5.55
CA TYR A 45 0.64 7.16 5.96
C TYR A 45 2.03 7.82 6.06
N PHE A 46 2.98 7.19 6.78
CA PHE A 46 4.33 7.75 6.91
C PHE A 46 5.08 7.80 5.58
N ILE A 47 4.91 6.79 4.71
CA ILE A 47 5.50 6.78 3.37
C ILE A 47 4.94 7.94 2.54
N ASP A 48 3.62 8.16 2.55
CA ASP A 48 2.97 9.26 1.85
C ASP A 48 3.44 10.63 2.35
N GLN A 49 3.49 10.83 3.67
CA GLN A 49 3.99 12.07 4.27
C GLN A 49 5.47 12.32 3.94
N ALA A 50 6.30 11.28 3.91
CA ALA A 50 7.69 11.38 3.50
C ALA A 50 7.83 11.72 2.01
N ASN A 51 7.01 11.15 1.14
CA ASN A 51 6.98 11.46 -0.29
C ASN A 51 6.53 12.91 -0.56
N LYS A 52 5.50 13.40 0.15
CA LYS A 52 5.06 14.80 0.08
C LYS A 52 6.16 15.79 0.49
N LYS A 53 7.06 15.36 1.38
CA LYS A 53 8.26 16.11 1.80
C LYS A 53 9.51 15.83 0.94
N ASN A 54 9.38 15.04 -0.13
CA ASN A 54 10.47 14.59 -1.01
C ASN A 54 11.61 13.83 -0.29
N LEU A 55 11.31 13.14 0.82
CA LEU A 55 12.32 12.48 1.66
C LEU A 55 12.55 11.01 1.26
N PHE A 56 11.48 10.24 1.03
CA PHE A 56 11.59 8.81 0.71
C PHE A 56 11.58 8.53 -0.80
N ASN A 57 10.70 9.23 -1.52
CA ASN A 57 10.56 9.15 -2.98
C ASN A 57 10.35 7.71 -3.46
N GLY A 58 9.41 6.99 -2.86
CA GLY A 58 9.14 5.59 -3.15
C GLY A 58 7.70 5.18 -2.88
N ARG A 59 7.13 4.36 -3.76
CA ARG A 59 5.74 3.88 -3.70
C ARG A 59 5.66 2.39 -3.34
N ILE A 60 4.45 1.97 -3.03
CA ILE A 60 4.12 0.67 -2.45
C ILE A 60 3.39 -0.19 -3.49
N VAL A 61 3.94 -1.37 -3.76
CA VAL A 61 3.22 -2.48 -4.40
C VAL A 61 2.57 -3.30 -3.31
N VAL A 62 1.24 -3.37 -3.30
CA VAL A 62 0.52 -4.16 -2.30
C VAL A 62 0.22 -5.54 -2.86
N VAL A 63 0.60 -6.58 -2.10
CA VAL A 63 0.26 -7.97 -2.34
C VAL A 63 -0.99 -8.34 -1.53
N LYS A 64 -2.07 -8.65 -2.24
CA LYS A 64 -3.34 -9.08 -1.66
C LYS A 64 -3.40 -10.61 -1.57
N SER A 65 -3.51 -11.13 -0.35
CA SER A 65 -3.57 -12.57 -0.07
C SER A 65 -4.97 -13.17 -0.09
N THR A 66 -6.02 -12.35 0.08
CA THR A 66 -7.40 -12.81 0.23
C THR A 66 -8.14 -12.76 -1.10
N THR A 67 -8.93 -13.80 -1.36
CA THR A 67 -9.82 -13.86 -2.54
C THR A 67 -11.00 -12.90 -2.40
N GLN A 68 -11.48 -12.68 -1.17
CA GLN A 68 -12.52 -11.71 -0.85
C GLN A 68 -11.93 -10.30 -0.64
N GLY A 69 -12.63 -9.29 -1.16
CA GLY A 69 -12.32 -7.87 -0.93
C GLY A 69 -11.83 -7.10 -2.16
N VAL A 70 -11.69 -5.79 -1.99
CA VAL A 70 -11.77 -4.73 -3.00
C VAL A 70 -10.47 -4.49 -3.79
N THR A 71 -9.95 -5.48 -4.53
CA THR A 71 -8.88 -5.18 -5.51
C THR A 71 -9.39 -4.13 -6.50
N ASP A 72 -10.67 -4.25 -6.88
CA ASP A 72 -11.37 -3.35 -7.80
C ASP A 72 -11.37 -1.91 -7.30
N ALA A 73 -11.65 -1.63 -6.02
CA ALA A 73 -11.68 -0.24 -5.54
C ALA A 73 -10.30 0.42 -5.52
N PHE A 74 -9.21 -0.32 -5.29
CA PHE A 74 -7.89 0.27 -5.46
C PHE A 74 -7.61 0.57 -6.93
N HIS A 75 -7.96 -0.35 -7.82
CA HIS A 75 -7.74 -0.17 -9.26
C HIS A 75 -8.59 0.99 -9.82
N GLU A 76 -9.88 1.02 -9.49
CA GLU A 76 -10.83 2.06 -9.84
C GLU A 76 -10.44 3.46 -9.33
N GLN A 77 -9.68 3.52 -8.24
CA GLN A 77 -9.21 4.77 -7.65
C GLN A 77 -7.71 5.04 -7.86
N ASP A 78 -7.06 4.37 -8.81
CA ASP A 78 -5.63 4.59 -9.10
C ASP A 78 -4.67 4.35 -7.91
N GLY A 79 -5.06 3.49 -6.96
CA GLY A 79 -4.36 3.23 -5.70
C GLY A 79 -4.61 4.30 -4.63
N LEU A 80 -5.44 5.31 -4.92
CA LEU A 80 -5.75 6.39 -4.00
C LEU A 80 -6.78 5.97 -2.96
N TYR A 81 -6.64 6.54 -1.76
CA TYR A 81 -7.64 6.46 -0.71
C TYR A 81 -7.55 7.68 0.20
N THR A 82 -8.63 7.96 0.92
CA THR A 82 -8.67 9.04 1.90
C THR A 82 -8.41 8.49 3.29
N LEU A 83 -7.44 9.08 3.99
CA LEU A 83 -7.24 8.91 5.43
C LEU A 83 -7.96 10.05 6.15
N LEU A 84 -8.76 9.71 7.16
CA LEU A 84 -9.45 10.65 8.02
C LEU A 84 -8.83 10.58 9.41
N VAL A 85 -8.04 11.59 9.77
CA VAL A 85 -7.41 11.68 11.08
C VAL A 85 -8.31 12.50 11.98
N LYS A 86 -8.77 11.92 13.08
CA LYS A 86 -9.61 12.60 14.09
C LYS A 86 -9.09 12.34 15.48
N GLY A 87 -9.20 13.35 16.33
CA GLY A 87 -8.78 13.22 17.73
C GLY A 87 -8.97 14.51 18.49
N VAL A 88 -8.36 14.56 19.68
CA VAL A 88 -8.31 15.76 20.52
C VAL A 88 -6.84 16.11 20.74
N GLN A 89 -6.46 17.32 20.36
CA GLN A 89 -5.12 17.87 20.57
C GLN A 89 -5.25 19.21 21.29
N ASP A 90 -4.50 19.38 22.38
CA ASP A 90 -4.53 20.59 23.22
C ASP A 90 -5.95 21.01 23.65
N GLY A 91 -6.80 20.01 23.95
CA GLY A 91 -8.19 20.20 24.35
C GLY A 91 -9.14 20.62 23.22
N LYS A 92 -8.68 20.62 21.96
CA LYS A 92 -9.50 20.94 20.78
C LYS A 92 -9.68 19.71 19.90
N GLU A 93 -10.88 19.54 19.37
CA GLU A 93 -11.13 18.53 18.34
C GLU A 93 -10.34 18.89 17.08
N ILE A 94 -9.67 17.89 16.52
CA ILE A 94 -8.95 17.99 15.25
C ILE A 94 -9.54 17.01 14.25
N GLU A 95 -9.60 17.44 12.99
CA GLU A 95 -10.04 16.64 11.87
C GLU A 95 -9.20 17.02 10.63
N GLU A 96 -8.52 16.04 10.06
CA GLU A 96 -7.73 16.20 8.84
C GLU A 96 -8.11 15.12 7.83
N MET A 97 -8.31 15.54 6.57
CA MET A 97 -8.53 14.61 5.46
C MET A 97 -7.30 14.59 4.57
N ILE A 98 -6.77 13.41 4.30
CA ILE A 98 -5.53 13.25 3.54
C ILE A 98 -5.79 12.27 2.41
N ILE A 99 -5.65 12.71 1.16
CA ILE A 99 -5.55 11.79 0.03
C ILE A 99 -4.14 11.21 0.05
N ASN A 100 -4.08 9.89 0.22
CA ASN A 100 -2.84 9.13 0.21
C ASN A 100 -2.60 8.57 -1.20
N ALA A 101 -1.37 8.74 -1.69
CA ALA A 101 -0.94 8.28 -3.00
C ALA A 101 0.27 7.32 -2.95
N SER A 102 0.58 6.77 -1.77
CA SER A 102 1.71 5.88 -1.57
C SER A 102 1.59 4.56 -2.34
N ILE A 103 0.37 4.02 -2.52
CA ILE A 103 0.14 2.76 -3.25
C ILE A 103 0.23 3.00 -4.76
N SER A 104 1.16 2.33 -5.45
CA SER A 104 1.28 2.37 -6.91
C SER A 104 0.26 1.47 -7.59
N ARG A 105 0.13 0.24 -7.07
CA ARG A 105 -0.78 -0.80 -7.56
C ARG A 105 -0.98 -1.89 -6.51
N VAL A 106 -2.05 -2.66 -6.67
CA VAL A 106 -2.36 -3.83 -5.85
C VAL A 106 -2.35 -5.06 -6.75
N LEU A 107 -1.60 -6.09 -6.38
CA LEU A 107 -1.46 -7.34 -7.09
C LEU A 107 -2.07 -8.49 -6.29
N SER A 108 -2.80 -9.37 -6.98
CA SER A 108 -3.33 -10.60 -6.39
C SER A 108 -2.23 -11.64 -6.21
N ALA A 109 -2.02 -12.14 -4.99
CA ALA A 109 -1.09 -13.24 -4.75
C ALA A 109 -1.54 -14.55 -5.41
N GLN A 110 -2.83 -14.68 -5.75
CA GLN A 110 -3.38 -15.86 -6.40
C GLN A 110 -3.28 -15.79 -7.93
N GLU A 111 -3.50 -14.60 -8.51
CA GLU A 111 -3.65 -14.45 -9.97
C GLU A 111 -2.44 -13.81 -10.63
N GLU A 112 -1.63 -13.06 -9.87
CA GLU A 112 -0.56 -12.21 -10.39
C GLU A 112 0.79 -12.50 -9.72
N TRP A 113 0.99 -13.74 -9.26
CA TRP A 113 2.20 -14.14 -8.56
C TRP A 113 3.48 -13.87 -9.35
N ASP A 114 3.49 -14.15 -10.66
CA ASP A 114 4.63 -13.85 -11.52
C ASP A 114 4.95 -12.35 -11.59
N LYS A 115 3.92 -11.47 -11.54
CA LYS A 115 4.13 -10.01 -11.50
C LYS A 115 4.71 -9.57 -10.16
N ILE A 116 4.33 -10.24 -9.07
CA ILE A 116 4.89 -10.01 -7.74
C ILE A 116 6.37 -10.41 -7.74
N LEU A 117 6.72 -11.60 -8.23
CA LEU A 117 8.11 -12.05 -8.34
C LEU A 117 8.95 -11.14 -9.24
N ALA A 118 8.39 -10.62 -10.33
CA ALA A 118 9.08 -9.67 -11.20
C ALA A 118 9.50 -8.38 -10.47
N CYS A 119 8.84 -8.01 -9.36
CA CYS A 119 9.23 -6.85 -8.55
C CYS A 119 10.57 -7.07 -7.82
N ALA A 120 11.04 -8.32 -7.65
CA ALA A 120 12.34 -8.61 -7.06
C ALA A 120 13.51 -8.14 -7.94
N ALA A 121 13.29 -8.03 -9.25
CA ALA A 121 14.28 -7.52 -10.19
C ALA A 121 14.37 -5.97 -10.20
N ASN A 122 13.50 -5.28 -9.47
CA ASN A 122 13.52 -3.82 -9.40
C ASN A 122 14.67 -3.35 -8.47
N PRO A 123 15.69 -2.63 -8.97
CA PRO A 123 16.83 -2.19 -8.16
C PRO A 123 16.46 -1.16 -7.10
N ASP A 124 15.31 -0.49 -7.22
CA ASP A 124 14.81 0.48 -6.23
C ASP A 124 14.05 -0.18 -5.07
N MET A 125 13.74 -1.49 -5.15
CA MET A 125 13.02 -2.22 -4.11
C MET A 125 13.89 -2.37 -2.86
N GLN A 126 13.39 -1.91 -1.70
CA GLN A 126 14.18 -1.77 -0.48
C GLN A 126 13.52 -2.35 0.77
N ILE A 127 12.18 -2.34 0.84
CA ILE A 127 11.44 -2.64 2.07
C ILE A 127 10.36 -3.68 1.78
N ILE A 128 10.28 -4.69 2.63
CA ILE A 128 9.11 -5.57 2.71
C ILE A 128 8.33 -5.22 3.98
N LEU A 129 7.05 -4.88 3.83
CA LEU A 129 6.12 -4.62 4.93
C LEU A 129 5.10 -5.75 5.03
N SER A 130 4.68 -6.05 6.26
CA SER A 130 3.52 -6.91 6.50
C SER A 130 2.89 -6.58 7.84
N ASN A 131 1.58 -6.78 7.91
CA ASN A 131 0.84 -6.85 9.17
C ASN A 131 0.13 -8.21 9.27
N THR A 132 0.89 -9.28 9.04
CA THR A 132 0.42 -10.61 9.35
C THR A 132 0.46 -10.79 10.87
N THR A 133 -0.64 -11.24 11.47
CA THR A 133 -0.68 -11.55 12.91
C THR A 133 0.13 -12.82 13.18
N GLU A 134 0.24 -13.22 14.44
CA GLU A 134 0.93 -14.44 14.88
C GLU A 134 0.48 -15.68 14.09
N ILE A 135 -0.80 -15.72 13.69
CA ILE A 135 -1.38 -16.79 12.86
C ILE A 135 -0.74 -16.85 11.47
N GLY A 136 -0.39 -15.70 10.90
CA GLY A 136 0.21 -15.60 9.57
C GLY A 136 1.70 -15.94 9.51
N ILE A 137 2.39 -15.93 10.66
CA ILE A 137 3.81 -16.31 10.80
C ILE A 137 3.90 -17.80 11.18
N THR A 138 3.29 -18.66 10.37
CA THR A 138 3.30 -20.11 10.59
C THR A 138 4.28 -20.79 9.63
N LEU A 139 5.06 -21.73 10.15
CA LEU A 139 5.90 -22.60 9.33
C LEU A 139 5.02 -23.67 8.65
N VAL A 140 4.85 -23.56 7.33
CA VAL A 140 4.14 -24.55 6.52
C VAL A 140 5.17 -25.42 5.80
N ALA A 141 5.11 -26.74 6.03
CA ALA A 141 6.06 -27.67 5.44
C ALA A 141 6.05 -27.60 3.91
N SER A 142 7.23 -27.49 3.30
CA SER A 142 7.45 -27.41 1.85
C SER A 142 6.84 -26.19 1.12
N ASP A 143 6.20 -25.26 1.83
CA ASP A 143 5.52 -24.10 1.21
C ASP A 143 6.49 -23.18 0.45
N ALA A 144 7.68 -22.95 1.00
CA ALA A 144 8.73 -22.18 0.34
C ALA A 144 9.21 -22.76 -1.01
N LYS A 145 8.95 -24.04 -1.27
CA LYS A 145 9.29 -24.71 -2.53
C LYS A 145 8.10 -24.84 -3.47
N ALA A 146 6.91 -24.43 -3.03
CA ALA A 146 5.73 -24.43 -3.87
C ALA A 146 5.87 -23.35 -4.96
N SER A 147 5.27 -23.58 -6.12
CA SER A 147 5.20 -22.56 -7.17
C SER A 147 4.42 -21.32 -6.71
N HIS A 148 3.47 -21.50 -5.79
CA HIS A 148 2.64 -20.46 -5.21
C HIS A 148 2.56 -20.64 -3.70
N PRO A 149 3.52 -20.08 -2.93
CA PRO A 149 3.51 -20.19 -1.49
C PRO A 149 2.27 -19.53 -0.88
N ILE A 150 1.70 -20.15 0.15
CA ILE A 150 0.47 -19.66 0.81
C ILE A 150 0.77 -18.91 2.11
N SER A 151 1.88 -19.23 2.77
CA SER A 151 2.29 -18.57 4.01
C SER A 151 3.06 -17.28 3.71
N PHE A 152 3.00 -16.31 4.63
CA PHE A 152 3.80 -15.10 4.51
C PHE A 152 5.31 -15.42 4.44
N PRO A 153 5.90 -16.25 5.33
CA PRO A 153 7.30 -16.62 5.23
C PRO A 153 7.68 -17.30 3.90
N GLY A 154 6.83 -18.21 3.40
CA GLY A 154 7.06 -18.88 2.11
C GLY A 154 7.06 -17.90 0.94
N ARG A 155 6.15 -16.92 0.95
CA ARG A 155 6.07 -15.88 -0.10
C ARG A 155 7.26 -14.94 -0.07
N VAL A 156 7.71 -14.53 1.12
CA VAL A 156 8.91 -13.70 1.26
C VAL A 156 10.14 -14.47 0.78
N LEU A 157 10.28 -15.75 1.15
CA LEU A 157 11.41 -16.56 0.70
C LEU A 157 11.41 -16.80 -0.81
N ALA A 158 10.25 -16.97 -1.44
CA ALA A 158 10.19 -17.08 -2.90
C ALA A 158 10.47 -15.76 -3.63
N PHE A 159 10.26 -14.61 -2.95
CA PHE A 159 10.52 -13.29 -3.50
C PHE A 159 12.01 -12.89 -3.42
N LEU A 160 12.73 -13.35 -2.39
CA LEU A 160 14.15 -13.07 -2.14
C LEU A 160 15.07 -13.99 -2.96
#